data_AF-A0A1G3R7A7-F1
#
_entry.id   AF-A0A1G3R7A7-F1
#
_cell.length_a   1.000
_cell.length_b   1.000
_cell.length_c   1.000
_cell.angle_alpha   90.00
_cell.angle_beta   90.00
_cell.angle_gamma   90.00
#
_symmetry.space_group_name_H-M   'P 1'
#
loop_
_entity.id
_entity.type
_entity.pdbx_description
1 polymer ?
#
loop_
_entity_poly.entity_id
_entity_poly.type
_entity_poly.pdbx_seq_one_letter_code
_entity_poly.pdbx_strand_id
1 'polypeptide(L)' 'MAAKKGGGGNYKVSIVDLLKLLGLDSSLNARKKLADELNVHAGEHGSAEQNIALHKAVLAKLAANGGKVWRV' A
#
# COMPACT_ATOMS: atom_id res chain seq x y z
N MET A 1 -17.92 -8.58 -25.17
CA MET A 1 -18.28 -9.40 -24.00
C MET A 1 -17.78 -8.71 -22.75
N ALA A 2 -18.69 -8.18 -21.94
CA ALA A 2 -18.37 -7.45 -20.70
C ALA A 2 -18.01 -8.44 -19.58
N ALA A 3 -16.72 -8.70 -19.39
CA ALA A 3 -16.24 -9.50 -18.27
C ALA A 3 -16.09 -8.62 -17.03
N LYS A 4 -17.21 -8.50 -16.29
CA LYS A 4 -17.32 -8.24 -14.85
C LYS A 4 -16.44 -7.11 -14.28
N LYS A 5 -17.14 -6.01 -14.00
CA LYS A 5 -17.02 -5.17 -12.80
C LYS A 5 -16.87 -6.05 -11.54
N GLY A 6 -15.66 -6.58 -11.31
CA GLY A 6 -15.27 -7.31 -10.12
C GLY A 6 -15.08 -6.33 -8.98
N GLY A 7 -16.19 -5.85 -8.41
CA GLY A 7 -16.24 -5.09 -7.16
C GLY A 7 -15.84 -5.96 -5.97
N GLY A 8 -14.63 -6.49 -5.99
CA GLY A 8 -13.93 -6.99 -4.82
C GLY A 8 -12.78 -6.03 -4.59
N GLY A 9 -13.01 -4.97 -3.82
CA GLY A 9 -11.95 -4.09 -3.34
C GLY A 9 -10.93 -4.95 -2.60
N ASN A 10 -9.89 -5.37 -3.31
CA ASN A 10 -8.92 -6.31 -2.80
C ASN A 10 -7.92 -5.52 -1.97
N TYR A 11 -8.39 -4.84 -0.90
CA TYR A 11 -7.57 -4.04 0.00
C TYR A 11 -6.37 -4.85 0.53
N LYS A 12 -6.52 -6.19 0.63
CA LYS A 12 -5.46 -7.15 0.96
C LYS A 12 -4.26 -7.12 0.01
N VAL A 13 -4.42 -6.62 -1.22
CA VAL A 13 -3.34 -6.43 -2.22
C VAL A 13 -3.24 -4.99 -2.75
N SER A 14 -4.29 -4.18 -2.59
CA SER A 14 -4.34 -2.80 -3.06
C SER A 14 -3.90 -1.83 -1.97
N ILE A 15 -2.60 -1.55 -1.97
CA ILE A 15 -2.01 -0.45 -1.19
C ILE A 15 -2.74 0.89 -1.40
N VAL A 16 -3.35 1.11 -2.57
CA VAL A 16 -4.13 2.32 -2.89
C VAL A 16 -5.28 2.54 -1.89
N ASP A 17 -6.01 1.47 -1.61
CA ASP A 17 -7.22 1.52 -0.79
C ASP A 17 -6.84 1.73 0.67
N LEU A 18 -5.80 1.03 1.13
CA LEU A 18 -5.19 1.24 2.44
C LEU A 18 -4.75 2.71 2.64
N LEU A 19 -4.04 3.28 1.67
CA LEU A 19 -3.57 4.68 1.77
C LEU A 19 -4.74 5.66 1.81
N LYS A 20 -5.80 5.44 1.01
CA LYS A 20 -7.01 6.27 1.07
C LYS A 20 -7.70 6.20 2.43
N LEU A 21 -7.81 5.01 3.02
CA LEU A 21 -8.40 4.84 4.36
C LEU A 21 -7.60 5.58 5.44
N LEU A 22 -6.28 5.63 5.26
CA LEU A 22 -5.36 6.36 6.14
C LEU A 22 -5.32 7.87 5.85
N GLY A 23 -6.01 8.35 4.81
CA GLY A 23 -5.95 9.75 4.38
C GLY A 23 -4.61 10.16 3.75
N LEU A 24 -3.84 9.18 3.28
CA LEU A 24 -2.53 9.37 2.65
C LEU A 24 -2.65 9.51 1.13
N ASP A 25 -1.68 10.22 0.54
CA ASP A 25 -1.54 10.27 -0.91
C ASP A 25 -1.31 8.86 -1.45
N SER A 26 -2.18 8.45 -2.37
CA SER A 26 -2.18 7.10 -2.93
C SER A 26 -1.43 7.02 -4.26
N SER A 27 -0.72 8.09 -4.64
CA SER A 27 -0.01 8.19 -5.92
C SER A 27 1.21 7.29 -5.94
N LEU A 28 1.71 6.98 -7.15
CA LEU A 28 2.91 6.15 -7.31
C LEU A 28 4.12 6.73 -6.57
N ASN A 29 4.26 8.05 -6.51
CA ASN A 29 5.35 8.71 -5.80
C ASN A 29 5.29 8.46 -4.29
N ALA A 30 4.11 8.65 -3.66
CA ALA A 30 3.94 8.39 -2.23
C ALA A 30 4.18 6.92 -1.88
N ARG A 31 3.74 5.97 -2.71
CA ARG A 31 4.03 4.54 -2.52
C ARG A 31 5.51 4.22 -2.61
N LYS A 32 6.22 4.81 -3.58
CA LYS A 32 7.68 4.63 -3.71
C LYS A 32 8.39 5.18 -2.48
N LYS A 33 8.02 6.38 -2.03
CA LYS A 33 8.60 7.00 -0.84
C LYS A 33 8.32 6.18 0.43
N LEU A 34 7.09 5.69 0.59
CA LEU A 34 6.73 4.77 1.67
C LEU A 34 7.49 3.44 1.59
N ALA A 35 7.69 2.89 0.38
CA ALA A 35 8.48 1.69 0.21
C ALA A 35 9.94 1.91 0.62
N ASP A 36 10.53 3.04 0.24
CA ASP A 36 11.88 3.42 0.63
C ASP A 36 12.01 3.62 2.15
N GLU A 37 11.10 4.38 2.76
CA GLU A 37 11.04 4.64 4.20
C GLU A 37 10.84 3.38 5.04
N LEU A 38 10.05 2.43 4.52
CA LEU A 38 9.79 1.13 5.15
C LEU A 38 10.81 0.06 4.73
N ASN A 39 11.79 0.43 3.90
CA ASN A 39 12.80 -0.45 3.33
C ASN A 39 12.20 -1.72 2.68
N VAL A 40 11.12 -1.53 1.92
CA VAL A 40 10.43 -2.58 1.17
C VAL A 40 11.04 -2.73 -0.21
N HIS A 41 11.92 -3.71 -0.35
CA HIS A 41 12.60 -4.06 -1.61
C HIS A 41 12.10 -5.40 -2.15
N ALA A 42 10.79 -5.61 -2.16
CA ALA A 42 10.20 -6.85 -2.67
C ALA A 42 9.90 -6.71 -4.17
N GLY A 43 10.84 -7.14 -5.01
CA GLY A 43 10.69 -7.13 -6.47
C GLY A 43 10.68 -5.71 -7.07
N GLU A 44 10.23 -5.62 -8.31
CA GLU A 44 10.21 -4.35 -9.06
C GLU A 44 9.11 -3.37 -8.60
N HIS A 45 9.39 -2.07 -8.81
CA HIS A 45 8.46 -0.99 -8.52
C HIS A 45 7.16 -1.09 -9.30
N GLY A 46 6.09 -1.47 -8.59
CA GLY A 46 4.75 -1.65 -9.15
C GLY A 46 4.36 -3.10 -9.38
N SER A 47 5.27 -4.05 -9.15
CA SER A 47 4.96 -5.48 -9.19
C SER A 47 4.00 -5.90 -8.08
N ALA A 48 3.28 -7.00 -8.32
CA ALA A 48 2.34 -7.56 -7.35
C ALA A 48 3.02 -7.88 -6.01
N GLU A 49 4.24 -8.42 -6.08
CA GLU A 49 5.06 -8.75 -4.91
C GLU A 49 5.38 -7.50 -4.07
N GLN A 50 5.79 -6.41 -4.71
CA GLN A 50 6.07 -5.16 -4.02
C GLN A 50 4.82 -4.60 -3.34
N ASN A 51 3.69 -4.58 -4.05
CA ASN A 51 2.44 -4.05 -3.49
C ASN A 51 2.01 -4.84 -2.24
N ILE A 52 2.16 -6.16 -2.25
CA ILE A 52 1.85 -7.02 -1.10
C ILE A 52 2.80 -6.76 0.07
N ALA A 53 4.11 -6.69 -0.19
CA ALA A 53 5.10 -6.42 0.84
C ALA A 53 4.93 -5.03 1.44
N LEU A 54 4.67 -4.02 0.60
CA LEU A 54 4.44 -2.64 1.00
C LEU A 54 3.19 -2.54 1.87
N HIS A 55 2.10 -3.19 1.48
CA HIS A 55 0.87 -3.24 2.27
C HIS A 55 1.12 -3.84 3.66
N LYS A 56 1.85 -4.96 3.75
CA LYS A 56 2.23 -5.58 5.03
C LYS A 56 3.12 -4.68 5.87
N ALA A 57 4.11 -4.03 5.26
CA ALA A 57 5.03 -3.15 5.96
C ALA A 57 4.32 -1.90 6.51
N VAL A 58 3.41 -1.31 5.74
CA VAL A 58 2.58 -0.19 6.21
C VAL A 58 1.74 -0.63 7.40
N LEU A 59 1.07 -1.79 7.34
CA LEU A 59 0.31 -2.32 8.48
C LEU A 59 1.18 -2.57 9.71
N ALA A 60 2.36 -3.17 9.54
CA ALA A 60 3.29 -3.43 10.64
C ALA A 60 3.77 -2.14 11.29
N LYS A 61 4.13 -1.14 10.49
CA LYS A 61 4.57 0.16 10.98
C LYS A 61 3.41 0.96 11.59
N LEU A 62 2.19 0.82 11.07
CA LEU A 62 0.99 1.41 11.66
C LEU A 62 0.69 0.80 13.03
N ALA A 63 0.78 -0.53 13.15
CA ALA A 63 0.64 -1.24 14.42
C ALA A 63 1.74 -0.82 15.42
N ALA A 64 2.99 -0.69 14.97
CA ALA A 64 4.11 -0.23 15.80
C ALA A 64 3.94 1.22 16.29
N ASN A 65 3.30 2.09 15.50
CA ASN A 65 2.99 3.47 15.89
C ASN A 65 1.63 3.62 16.59
N GLY A 66 0.97 2.53 16.99
CA GLY A 66 -0.32 2.58 17.68
C GLY A 66 -1.46 3.17 16.84
N GLY A 67 -1.45 2.93 15.52
CA GLY A 67 -2.47 3.45 14.60
C GLY A 67 -2.19 4.85 14.05
N LYS A 68 -1.07 5.49 14.45
CA LYS A 68 -0.72 6.81 13.92
C LYS A 68 -0.02 6.68 12.57
N VAL A 69 -0.64 7.28 11.57
CA VAL A 69 -0.03 7.57 10.28
C VAL A 69 1.09 8.58 10.50
N TRP A 70 2.34 8.17 10.27
CA TRP A 70 3.45 9.12 10.18
C TRP A 70 3.26 9.92 8.89
N ARG A 71 3.27 11.25 8.99
CA ARG A 71 3.28 12.10 7.80
C ARG A 71 4.64 11.93 7.13
N VAL A 72 4.62 11.36 5.93
CA VAL A 72 5.72 11.28 4.95
C VAL A 72 5.78 12.56 4.11
#